data_AF-A0A368QQT4-F1
#
_entry.id   AF-A0A368QQT4-F1
#
_cell.length_a   1.000
_cell.length_b   1.000
_cell.length_c   1.000
_cell.angle_alpha   90.00
_cell.angle_beta   90.00
_cell.angle_gamma   90.00
#
_symmetry.space_group_name_H-M   'P 1'
#
loop_
_entity.id
_entity.type
_entity.pdbx_description
1 polymer ?
#
loop_
_entity_poly.entity_id
_entity_poly.type
_entity_poly.pdbx_seq_one_letter_code
_entity_poly.pdbx_strand_id
1 'polypeptide(L)'
;MSSPAPCNENLLIWNVRGLNSRTRRNVVRDLVTQEHVSLLTLQESKLDVCNDALVLNLLGSDFDFYALPATNTYGGIFLAWRMGHLGSLYPNFP
;
A
#
# COMPACT_ATOMS: atom_id res chain seq x y z
N MET A 1 -28.31 -17.72 2.67
CA MET A 1 -26.89 -17.96 3.01
C MET A 1 -26.07 -17.72 1.75
N SER A 2 -25.68 -16.48 1.49
CA SER A 2 -24.79 -16.14 0.38
C SER A 2 -23.38 -16.58 0.75
N SER A 3 -22.80 -17.49 -0.03
CA SER A 3 -21.39 -17.87 0.07
C SER A 3 -20.53 -16.61 0.14
N PRO A 4 -19.51 -16.52 1.01
CA PRO A 4 -18.52 -15.47 0.86
C PRO A 4 -17.96 -15.59 -0.56
N ALA A 5 -18.05 -14.50 -1.33
CA ALA A 5 -17.38 -14.44 -2.63
C ALA A 5 -15.90 -14.77 -2.40
N PRO A 6 -15.22 -15.52 -3.28
CA PRO A 6 -13.79 -15.73 -3.14
C PRO A 6 -13.13 -14.36 -3.03
N CYS A 7 -12.55 -14.08 -1.85
CA CYS A 7 -11.81 -12.86 -1.57
C CYS A 7 -10.54 -12.93 -2.41
N ASN A 8 -10.64 -12.53 -3.68
CA ASN A 8 -9.53 -12.55 -4.61
C ASN A 8 -8.64 -11.36 -4.28
N GLU A 9 -7.82 -11.52 -3.24
CA GLU A 9 -6.92 -10.49 -2.74
C GLU A 9 -5.72 -10.40 -3.67
N ASN A 10 -5.67 -9.34 -4.49
CA ASN A 10 -4.52 -9.14 -5.36
C ASN A 10 -3.38 -8.49 -4.57
N LEU A 11 -2.29 -9.22 -4.43
CA LEU A 11 -1.11 -8.85 -3.63
C LEU A 11 -0.03 -8.31 -4.55
N LEU A 12 0.35 -7.04 -4.37
CA LEU A 12 1.44 -6.42 -5.10
C LEU A 12 2.65 -6.23 -4.18
N ILE A 13 3.72 -6.97 -4.43
CA ILE A 13 5.01 -6.82 -3.74
C ILE A 13 6.01 -6.22 -4.73
N TRP A 14 6.50 -5.02 -4.45
CA TRP A 14 7.42 -4.34 -5.33
C TRP A 14 8.62 -3.76 -4.58
N ASN A 15 9.82 -4.17 -4.98
CA ASN A 15 11.05 -3.49 -4.59
C ASN A 15 11.25 -2.22 -5.43
N VAL A 16 10.97 -1.06 -4.84
CA VAL A 16 10.95 0.23 -5.57
C VAL A 16 12.33 0.83 -5.71
N ARG A 17 13.30 0.48 -4.84
CA ARG A 17 14.65 1.05 -4.82
C ARG A 17 14.66 2.60 -4.90
N GLY A 18 13.74 3.25 -4.18
CA GLY A 18 13.59 4.71 -4.11
C GLY A 18 12.26 5.26 -4.67
N LEU A 19 11.40 5.78 -3.80
CA LEU A 19 10.07 6.32 -4.14
C LEU A 19 10.03 7.85 -4.31
N ASN A 20 11.21 8.49 -4.37
CA ASN A 20 11.32 9.96 -4.39
C ASN A 20 10.97 10.58 -5.76
N SER A 21 10.82 9.78 -6.81
CA SER A 21 10.41 10.28 -8.14
C SER A 21 8.89 10.28 -8.28
N ARG A 22 8.30 11.43 -8.69
CA ARG A 22 6.88 11.56 -9.03
C ARG A 22 6.42 10.53 -10.07
N THR A 23 7.26 10.19 -11.03
CA THR A 23 6.94 9.20 -12.07
C THR A 23 6.63 7.83 -11.48
N ARG A 24 7.39 7.39 -10.46
CA ARG A 24 7.14 6.09 -9.81
C ARG A 24 5.84 6.10 -9.00
N ARG A 25 5.48 7.24 -8.42
CA ARG A 25 4.21 7.41 -7.70
C ARG A 25 3.01 7.22 -8.62
N ASN A 26 3.06 7.78 -9.83
CA ASN A 26 2.02 7.57 -10.83
C ASN A 26 1.94 6.09 -11.26
N VAL A 27 3.08 5.43 -11.48
CA VAL A 27 3.10 4.00 -11.84
C VAL A 27 2.49 3.12 -10.74
N VAL A 28 2.81 3.38 -9.46
CA VAL A 28 2.17 2.66 -8.34
C VAL A 28 0.66 2.87 -8.34
N ARG A 29 0.20 4.10 -8.54
CA ARG A 29 -1.23 4.43 -8.59
C ARG A 29 -1.95 3.73 -9.75
N ASP A 30 -1.36 3.76 -10.94
CA ASP A 30 -1.91 3.11 -12.12
C ASP A 30 -1.97 1.60 -11.94
N LEU A 31 -0.90 0.98 -11.39
CA LEU A 31 -0.87 -0.43 -11.06
C LEU A 31 -1.95 -0.82 -10.05
N VAL A 32 -2.09 -0.07 -8.95
CA VAL A 32 -3.09 -0.35 -7.92
C VAL A 32 -4.51 -0.28 -8.47
N THR A 33 -4.75 0.66 -9.38
CA THR A 33 -6.05 0.84 -10.03
C THR A 33 -6.32 -0.25 -11.08
N GLN A 34 -5.33 -0.59 -11.91
CA GLN A 34 -5.47 -1.59 -12.98
C GLN A 34 -5.61 -3.01 -12.42
N GLU A 35 -4.80 -3.35 -11.41
CA GLU A 35 -4.73 -4.69 -10.85
C GLU A 35 -5.72 -4.90 -9.70
N HIS A 36 -6.52 -3.90 -9.32
CA HIS A 36 -7.43 -3.98 -8.16
C HIS A 36 -6.69 -4.47 -6.89
N VAL A 37 -5.50 -3.90 -6.63
CA VAL A 37 -4.64 -4.35 -5.54
C VAL A 37 -5.34 -4.21 -4.20
N SER A 38 -5.35 -5.30 -3.43
CA SER A 38 -5.92 -5.37 -2.08
C SER A 38 -4.85 -5.16 -1.02
N LEU A 39 -3.63 -5.65 -1.27
CA LEU A 39 -2.46 -5.47 -0.40
C LEU A 39 -1.26 -5.02 -1.25
N LEU A 40 -0.64 -3.91 -0.88
CA LEU A 40 0.54 -3.36 -1.50
C LEU A 40 1.70 -3.37 -0.50
N THR A 41 2.83 -3.94 -0.90
CA THR A 41 4.08 -3.84 -0.13
C THR A 41 5.17 -3.26 -1.01
N LEU A 42 5.82 -2.19 -0.56
CA LEU A 42 6.93 -1.53 -1.23
C LEU A 42 8.18 -1.66 -0.37
N GLN A 43 9.22 -2.28 -0.92
CA GLN A 43 10.50 -2.48 -0.25
C GLN A 43 11.58 -1.55 -0.82
N GLU A 44 12.61 -1.27 -0.01
CA GLU A 44 13.69 -0.31 -0.33
C GLU A 44 13.13 1.04 -0.80
N SER A 45 12.06 1.51 -0.16
CA SER A 45 11.38 2.74 -0.55
C SER A 45 12.29 3.97 -0.44
N LYS A 46 13.33 3.90 0.42
CA LYS A 46 14.23 5.01 0.78
C LYS A 46 13.44 6.28 1.14
N LEU A 47 12.20 6.11 1.62
CA LEU A 47 11.40 7.21 2.12
C LEU A 47 11.89 7.50 3.53
N ASP A 48 12.51 8.65 3.69
CA ASP A 48 12.91 9.19 5.00
C ASP A 48 11.65 9.51 5.83
N VAL A 49 10.57 9.94 5.15
CA VAL A 49 9.26 10.20 5.76
C VAL A 49 8.16 9.62 4.88
N CYS A 50 7.35 8.72 5.45
CA CYS A 50 6.07 8.32 4.87
C CYS A 50 4.96 9.06 5.61
N ASN A 51 4.15 9.83 4.88
CA ASN A 51 3.11 10.69 5.47
C ASN A 51 1.75 10.34 4.86
N ASP A 52 0.66 10.55 5.59
CA ASP A 52 -0.70 10.24 5.12
C ASP A 52 -1.02 10.89 3.77
N ALA A 53 -0.57 12.13 3.58
CA ALA A 53 -0.71 12.85 2.31
C ALA A 53 -0.06 12.12 1.12
N LEU A 54 1.05 11.41 1.33
CA LEU A 54 1.73 10.65 0.30
C LEU A 54 0.88 9.44 -0.09
N VAL A 55 0.34 8.74 0.89
CA VAL A 55 -0.50 7.55 0.70
C VAL A 55 -1.83 7.90 0.06
N LEU A 56 -2.48 8.97 0.52
CA LEU A 56 -3.68 9.53 -0.10
C LEU A 56 -3.46 9.86 -1.59
N ASN A 57 -2.29 10.39 -1.95
CA ASN A 57 -1.96 10.66 -3.36
C ASN A 57 -1.71 9.37 -4.17
N LEU A 58 -1.09 8.36 -3.57
CA LEU A 58 -0.73 7.10 -4.22
C LEU A 58 -1.90 6.14 -4.40
N LEU A 59 -2.68 5.92 -3.34
CA LEU A 59 -3.65 4.83 -3.21
C LEU A 59 -5.08 5.34 -3.01
N GLY A 60 -5.24 6.57 -2.52
CA GLY A 60 -6.53 7.15 -2.17
C GLY A 60 -6.92 6.94 -0.71
N SER A 61 -8.14 7.37 -0.36
CA SER A 61 -8.69 7.32 1.01
C SER A 61 -9.16 5.92 1.46
N ASP A 62 -9.24 4.97 0.53
CA ASP A 62 -9.73 3.62 0.79
C ASP A 62 -8.65 2.70 1.39
N PHE A 63 -7.42 3.20 1.50
CA PHE A 63 -6.26 2.43 1.94
C PHE A 63 -5.75 2.93 3.28
N ASP A 64 -5.50 1.98 4.16
CA ASP A 64 -4.68 2.21 5.33
C ASP A 64 -3.25 1.75 5.06
N PHE A 65 -2.30 2.21 5.86
CA PHE A 65 -0.90 1.92 5.64
C PHE A 65 -0.08 1.84 6.93
N TYR A 66 1.00 1.10 6.83
CA TYR A 66 2.04 1.01 7.83
C TYR A 66 3.39 1.18 7.17
N ALA A 67 4.19 2.12 7.68
CA ALA A 67 5.52 2.39 7.16
C ALA A 67 6.56 2.15 8.25
N LEU A 68 7.52 1.29 7.96
CA LEU A 68 8.76 1.19 8.71
C LEU A 68 9.79 2.09 8.02
N PRO A 69 10.18 3.22 8.65
CA PRO A 69 11.18 4.10 8.08
C PRO A 69 12.52 3.37 7.91
N ALA A 70 13.30 3.78 6.92
CA ALA A 70 14.64 3.23 6.74
C ALA A 70 15.56 3.77 7.83
N THR A 71 16.31 2.90 8.50
CA THR A 71 17.39 3.33 9.40
C THR A 71 18.64 3.57 8.54
N ASN A 72 18.91 4.84 8.21
CA ASN A 72 19.96 5.29 7.27
C ASN A 72 19.66 5.01 5.78
N THR A 73 20.63 4.51 5.00
CA THR A 73 20.59 4.32 3.53
C THR A 73 20.00 2.99 3.08
N TYR A 74 19.62 2.12 4.02
CA TYR A 74 19.27 0.73 3.75
C TYR A 74 17.90 0.41 4.37
N GLY A 75 17.00 -0.13 3.56
CA GLY A 75 15.69 -0.59 4.00
C GLY A 75 14.57 0.42 3.75
N GLY A 76 13.54 0.34 4.59
CA GLY A 76 12.26 1.00 4.40
C GLY A 76 11.24 0.02 3.81
N ILE A 77 10.24 -0.34 4.62
CA ILE A 77 9.12 -1.18 4.20
C ILE A 77 7.87 -0.32 4.31
N PHE A 78 7.12 -0.24 3.22
CA PHE A 78 5.81 0.40 3.20
C PHE A 78 4.78 -0.66 2.89
N LEU A 79 3.79 -0.81 3.75
CA LEU A 79 2.67 -1.72 3.62
C LEU A 79 1.41 -0.88 3.51
N ALA A 80 0.52 -1.21 2.59
CA ALA A 80 -0.80 -0.58 2.50
C ALA A 80 -1.86 -1.60 2.10
N TRP A 81 -3.06 -1.45 2.62
CA TRP A 81 -4.15 -2.39 2.39
C TRP A 81 -5.50 -1.70 2.31
N ARG A 82 -6.40 -2.24 1.49
CA ARG A 82 -7.70 -1.64 1.26
C ARG A 82 -8.67 -1.98 2.40
N MET A 83 -9.19 -0.95 3.07
CA MET A 83 -10.06 -1.12 4.24
C MET A 83 -11.50 -1.53 3.89
N GLY A 84 -11.91 -1.39 2.63
CA GLY A 84 -13.29 -1.68 2.18
C GLY A 84 -13.76 -3.14 2.31
N HIS A 85 -12.85 -4.10 2.50
CA HIS A 85 -13.18 -5.53 2.72
C HIS A 85 -12.74 -6.04 4.10
N LEU A 86 -11.61 -5.55 4.62
CA LEU A 86 -11.04 -5.96 5.91
C LEU A 86 -11.65 -5.23 7.11
N GLY A 87 -12.04 -3.96 6.97
CA GLY A 87 -12.60 -3.17 8.08
C GLY A 87 -13.99 -3.60 8.55
N SER A 88 -14.77 -4.28 7.69
CA SER A 88 -16.05 -4.88 8.11
C SER A 88 -15.87 -6.24 8.81
N LEU A 89 -14.80 -6.96 8.50
CA LEU A 89 -14.48 -8.26 9.12
C LEU A 89 -13.65 -8.10 10.40
N TYR A 90 -12.85 -7.03 10.53
CA TYR A 90 -11.99 -6.77 11.69
C TYR A 90 -11.94 -5.26 12.03
N PRO A 91 -12.95 -4.73 12.74
CA PRO A 91 -13.02 -3.31 13.11
C PRO A 91 -12.00 -2.86 14.19
N ASN A 92 -11.12 -3.75 14.66
CA ASN A 92 -10.18 -3.50 15.77
C ASN A 92 -8.72 -3.80 15.40
N PHE A 93 -8.33 -3.69 14.13
CA PHE A 93 -6.91 -3.74 13.79
C PHE A 93 -6.22 -2.48 14.33
N PRO A 94 -5.12 -2.61 15.11
CA PRO A 94 -4.45 -1.49 15.76
C PRO A 94 -3.70 -0.58 14.79
#